data_AF-A0A7V8AFE9-F1
#
_entry.id   AF-A0A7V8AFE9-F1
#
_cell.length_a   1.000
_cell.length_b   1.000
_cell.length_c   1.000
_cell.angle_alpha   90.00
_cell.angle_beta   90.00
_cell.angle_gamma   90.00
#
_symmetry.space_group_name_H-M   'P 1'
#
loop_
_entity.id
_entity.type
_entity.pdbx_description
1 polymer ?
#
loop_
_entity_poly.entity_id
_entity_poly.type
_entity_poly.pdbx_seq_one_letter_code
_entity_poly.pdbx_strand_id
1 'polypeptide(L)'
;MTELKESEGVDYVTRSGNDNLDFVKDVEGLSRLETTAWHEVDETHSRLGEIRARMAGFENVPLIDADGKQWGDCQAVIADEYDRQGRRIPDRPRFYYVTSLPIVPEKSDSVAAVRRYYRDRWSVENQGFWVLTKRWNLDMLAGRNYNAIRARLNFVLQLYNAENCCVWKHPGLYDEEMHRLRRPAAGDRLGKPCVMLYTPDGKVGAFQANEYAKLLGTAAKEMGRAQGVAEGKAQAKAEAEAKIKAELKTSIYKALGEGKNIGDILNDL
;
A
#
# COMPACT_ATOMS: atom_id res chain seq x y z
N MET A 1 -11.83 14.69 -19.32
CA MET A 1 -11.91 14.10 -17.95
C MET A 1 -12.75 12.83 -17.96
N THR A 2 -13.85 12.80 -18.70
CA THR A 2 -14.68 11.61 -18.98
C THR A 2 -13.85 10.45 -19.53
N GLU A 3 -12.92 10.74 -20.45
CA GLU A 3 -12.00 9.73 -21.01
C GLU A 3 -11.22 8.94 -19.95
N LEU A 4 -10.78 9.56 -18.84
CA LEU A 4 -9.97 8.86 -17.83
C LEU A 4 -10.79 7.81 -17.07
N LYS A 5 -12.06 8.10 -16.80
CA LYS A 5 -12.99 7.18 -16.14
C LYS A 5 -13.43 6.08 -17.11
N GLU A 6 -13.70 6.44 -18.35
CA GLU A 6 -14.16 5.52 -19.39
C GLU A 6 -13.05 4.57 -19.88
N SER A 7 -11.81 5.06 -20.04
CA SER A 7 -10.70 4.24 -20.54
C SER A 7 -9.99 3.47 -19.44
N GLU A 8 -9.76 4.08 -18.27
CA GLU A 8 -8.94 3.49 -17.19
C GLU A 8 -9.76 3.07 -15.96
N GLY A 9 -11.05 3.38 -15.91
CA GLY A 9 -11.90 3.12 -14.72
C GLY A 9 -11.58 4.02 -13.52
N VAL A 10 -10.71 5.01 -13.68
CA VAL A 10 -10.18 5.83 -12.58
C VAL A 10 -11.13 6.97 -12.25
N ASP A 11 -11.52 7.06 -10.96
CA ASP A 11 -12.24 8.21 -10.44
C ASP A 11 -11.31 9.37 -10.09
N TYR A 12 -11.83 10.59 -10.21
CA TYR A 12 -11.12 11.78 -9.79
C TYR A 12 -11.93 12.58 -8.77
N VAL A 13 -11.23 13.23 -7.86
CA VAL A 13 -11.73 14.33 -7.03
C VAL A 13 -10.68 15.42 -7.04
N THR A 14 -11.04 16.59 -7.54
CA THR A 14 -10.18 17.77 -7.54
C THR A 14 -10.86 18.95 -6.90
N ARG A 15 -10.09 19.95 -6.48
CA ARG A 15 -10.61 21.22 -5.99
C ARG A 15 -10.40 22.28 -7.06
N SER A 16 -11.41 23.10 -7.33
CA SER A 16 -11.21 24.30 -8.14
C SER A 16 -10.11 25.17 -7.53
N GLY A 17 -9.11 25.51 -8.33
CA GLY A 17 -8.05 26.44 -7.95
C GLY A 17 -8.36 27.90 -8.29
N ASN A 18 -9.47 28.16 -8.98
CA ASN A 18 -9.85 29.47 -9.47
C ASN A 18 -11.36 29.67 -9.33
N ASP A 19 -11.76 30.65 -8.53
CA ASP A 19 -13.16 30.94 -8.22
C ASP A 19 -13.89 31.61 -9.41
N ASN A 20 -13.16 32.05 -10.44
CA ASN A 20 -13.73 32.70 -11.62
C ASN A 20 -14.14 31.73 -12.74
N LEU A 21 -13.94 30.41 -12.56
CA LEU A 21 -14.36 29.42 -13.54
C LEU A 21 -15.90 29.41 -13.64
N ASP A 22 -16.43 29.25 -14.85
CA ASP A 22 -17.89 29.24 -15.05
C ASP A 22 -18.56 28.09 -14.29
N PHE A 23 -17.91 26.92 -14.23
CA PHE A 23 -18.31 25.83 -13.36
C PHE A 23 -18.53 26.27 -11.89
N VAL A 24 -17.64 27.10 -11.34
CA VAL A 24 -17.78 27.59 -9.95
C VAL A 24 -19.00 28.49 -9.83
N LYS A 25 -19.26 29.34 -10.83
CA LYS A 25 -20.44 30.21 -10.86
C LYS A 25 -21.73 29.41 -10.98
N ASP A 26 -21.74 28.34 -11.78
CA ASP A 26 -22.90 27.47 -11.96
C ASP A 26 -23.24 26.76 -10.65
N VAL A 27 -22.25 26.14 -10.01
CA VAL A 27 -22.41 25.47 -8.71
C VAL A 27 -22.81 26.47 -7.62
N GLU A 28 -22.25 27.68 -7.63
CA GLU A 28 -22.64 28.75 -6.71
C GLU A 28 -24.09 29.20 -6.95
N GLY A 29 -24.53 29.28 -8.21
CA GLY A 29 -25.92 29.54 -8.58
C GLY A 29 -26.86 28.45 -8.07
N LEU A 30 -26.50 27.17 -8.30
CA LEU A 30 -27.23 26.02 -7.79
C LEU A 30 -27.35 26.06 -6.26
N SER A 31 -26.27 26.42 -5.56
CA SER A 31 -26.24 26.47 -4.08
C SER A 31 -27.24 27.43 -3.44
N ARG A 32 -27.74 28.40 -4.22
CA ARG A 32 -28.68 29.43 -3.78
C ARG A 32 -30.14 29.03 -3.97
N LEU A 33 -30.40 27.92 -4.65
CA LEU A 33 -31.74 27.39 -4.82
C LEU A 33 -32.27 26.89 -3.47
N GLU A 34 -33.52 27.19 -3.17
CA GLU A 34 -34.20 26.72 -1.94
C GLU A 34 -34.27 25.19 -1.85
N THR A 35 -34.24 24.52 -3.01
CA THR A 35 -34.25 23.05 -3.12
C THR A 35 -32.89 22.42 -2.79
N THR A 36 -31.85 23.19 -2.54
CA THR A 36 -30.50 22.67 -2.27
C THR A 36 -30.47 21.95 -0.92
N ALA A 37 -30.14 20.65 -0.94
CA ALA A 37 -29.92 19.87 0.26
C ALA A 37 -28.55 20.20 0.89
N TRP A 38 -28.58 20.99 1.97
CA TRP A 38 -27.41 21.30 2.77
C TRP A 38 -27.25 20.32 3.93
N HIS A 39 -26.02 19.87 4.14
CA HIS A 39 -25.64 18.94 5.21
C HIS A 39 -24.59 19.57 6.10
N GLU A 40 -24.68 19.30 7.40
CA GLU A 40 -23.65 19.68 8.37
C GLU A 40 -22.96 18.42 8.88
N VAL A 41 -21.64 18.41 8.84
CA VAL A 41 -20.82 17.29 9.28
C VAL A 41 -19.71 17.81 10.17
N ASP A 42 -19.57 17.23 11.36
CA ASP A 42 -18.46 17.52 12.24
C ASP A 42 -17.21 16.78 11.75
N GLU A 43 -16.09 17.50 11.63
CA GLU A 43 -14.83 16.99 11.11
C GLU A 43 -13.67 17.28 12.08
N THR A 44 -12.79 16.29 12.28
CA THR A 44 -11.52 16.51 12.97
C THR A 44 -10.42 16.86 11.96
N HIS A 45 -9.75 17.99 12.18
CA HIS A 45 -8.59 18.48 11.43
C HIS A 45 -7.36 18.51 12.33
N SER A 46 -6.21 18.07 11.80
CA SER A 46 -4.96 18.01 12.57
C SER A 46 -4.46 19.37 13.06
N ARG A 47 -4.76 20.46 12.34
CA ARG A 47 -4.36 21.84 12.69
C ARG A 47 -5.45 22.67 13.35
N LEU A 48 -6.71 22.44 12.98
CA LEU A 48 -7.84 23.24 13.45
C LEU A 48 -8.61 22.59 14.61
N GLY A 49 -8.26 21.34 14.95
CA GLY A 49 -9.05 20.55 15.89
C GLY A 49 -10.40 20.19 15.27
N GLU A 50 -11.45 20.23 16.08
CA GLU A 50 -12.80 19.90 15.62
C GLU A 50 -13.49 21.11 15.00
N ILE A 51 -13.98 20.93 13.79
CA ILE A 51 -14.69 21.95 13.00
C ILE A 51 -16.02 21.39 12.52
N ARG A 52 -16.90 22.27 12.02
CA ARG A 52 -18.10 21.88 11.29
C ARG A 52 -17.98 22.27 9.83
N ALA A 53 -18.21 21.31 8.94
CA ALA A 53 -18.30 21.54 7.50
C ALA A 53 -19.76 21.56 7.08
N ARG A 54 -20.21 22.67 6.47
CA ARG A 54 -21.52 22.78 5.83
C ARG A 54 -21.35 22.54 4.34
N MET A 55 -22.03 21.54 3.80
CA MET A 55 -21.79 21.02 2.45
C MET A 55 -23.06 20.83 1.65
N ALA A 56 -22.97 20.92 0.34
CA ALA A 56 -24.02 20.53 -0.59
C ALA A 56 -23.40 19.80 -1.78
N GLY A 57 -24.09 18.76 -2.27
CA GLY A 57 -23.71 18.01 -3.46
C GLY A 57 -24.62 18.36 -4.64
N PHE A 58 -24.07 18.27 -5.85
CA PHE A 58 -24.81 18.54 -7.09
C PHE A 58 -24.47 17.46 -8.11
N GLU A 59 -25.50 17.01 -8.81
CA GLU A 59 -25.34 16.02 -9.87
C GLU A 59 -25.37 16.64 -11.26
N ASN A 60 -24.68 15.99 -12.20
CA ASN A 60 -24.71 16.29 -13.64
C ASN A 60 -24.42 17.76 -13.97
N VAL A 61 -23.43 18.33 -13.31
CA VAL A 61 -22.95 19.69 -13.57
C VAL A 61 -22.11 19.68 -14.84
N PRO A 62 -22.50 20.44 -15.88
CA PRO A 62 -21.79 20.43 -17.15
C PRO A 62 -20.40 21.07 -17.01
N LEU A 63 -19.39 20.45 -17.62
CA LEU A 63 -18.04 21.01 -17.74
C LEU A 63 -17.89 21.67 -19.11
N ILE A 64 -17.93 22.99 -19.12
CA ILE A 64 -17.81 23.81 -20.32
C ILE A 64 -16.46 24.53 -20.28
N ASP A 65 -15.72 24.48 -21.39
CA ASP A 65 -14.46 25.23 -21.52
C ASP A 65 -14.70 26.69 -21.94
N ALA A 66 -13.61 27.46 -22.05
CA ALA A 66 -13.68 28.89 -22.40
C ALA A 66 -14.23 29.15 -23.81
N ASP A 67 -14.19 28.16 -24.71
CA ASP A 67 -14.70 28.25 -26.07
C ASP A 67 -16.19 27.82 -26.15
N GLY A 68 -16.81 27.49 -25.01
CA GLY A 68 -18.19 27.06 -24.92
C GLY A 68 -18.41 25.59 -25.26
N LYS A 69 -17.34 24.80 -25.40
CA LYS A 69 -17.44 23.36 -25.68
C LYS A 69 -17.69 22.61 -24.38
N GLN A 70 -18.75 21.80 -24.35
CA GLN A 70 -19.04 20.88 -23.25
C GLN A 70 -18.19 19.61 -23.40
N TRP A 71 -17.45 19.27 -22.35
CA TRP A 71 -16.59 18.08 -22.27
C TRP A 71 -17.25 16.88 -21.58
N GLY A 72 -18.49 17.07 -21.11
CA GLY A 72 -19.29 16.09 -20.39
C GLY A 72 -19.77 16.65 -19.06
N ASP A 73 -20.45 15.80 -18.31
CA ASP A 73 -21.02 16.16 -17.01
C ASP A 73 -20.17 15.58 -15.88
N CYS A 74 -20.17 16.27 -14.74
CA CYS A 74 -19.48 15.84 -13.53
C CYS A 74 -20.37 16.07 -12.32
N GLN A 75 -19.92 15.57 -11.16
CA GLN A 75 -20.56 15.84 -9.89
C GLN A 75 -19.77 16.93 -9.16
N ALA A 76 -20.45 17.71 -8.32
CA ALA A 76 -19.83 18.80 -7.57
C ALA A 76 -20.17 18.71 -6.08
N VAL A 77 -19.23 19.14 -5.24
CA VAL A 77 -19.51 19.39 -3.81
C VAL A 77 -18.98 20.76 -3.44
N ILE A 78 -19.78 21.53 -2.72
CA ILE A 78 -19.29 22.74 -2.05
C ILE A 78 -19.17 22.51 -0.56
N ALA A 79 -18.22 23.19 0.07
CA ALA A 79 -18.05 23.14 1.51
C ALA A 79 -17.63 24.49 2.09
N ASP A 80 -18.31 24.92 3.14
CA ASP A 80 -17.89 26.01 4.02
C ASP A 80 -17.45 25.44 5.37
N GLU A 81 -16.38 25.99 5.94
CA GLU A 81 -15.84 25.58 7.23
C GLU A 81 -16.22 26.58 8.34
N TYR A 82 -16.69 26.04 9.46
CA TYR A 82 -17.10 26.77 10.65
C TYR A 82 -16.39 26.22 11.89
N ASP A 83 -16.13 27.09 12.86
CA ASP A 83 -15.72 26.68 14.20
C ASP A 83 -16.88 25.95 14.93
N ARG A 84 -16.60 25.38 16.11
CA ARG A 84 -17.62 24.75 16.95
C ARG A 84 -18.69 25.71 17.46
N GLN A 85 -18.45 27.02 17.42
CA GLN A 85 -19.42 28.03 17.76
C GLN A 85 -20.28 28.46 16.55
N GLY A 86 -20.10 27.82 15.38
CA GLY A 86 -20.86 28.11 14.16
C GLY A 86 -20.38 29.36 13.42
N ARG A 87 -19.21 29.91 13.76
CA ARG A 87 -18.64 31.07 13.05
C ARG A 87 -17.74 30.59 11.92
N ARG A 88 -17.86 31.23 10.76
CA ARG A 88 -17.01 30.91 9.61
C ARG A 88 -15.55 31.10 9.99
N ILE A 89 -14.71 30.11 9.68
CA ILE A 89 -13.28 30.19 9.99
C ILE A 89 -12.65 31.30 9.13
N PRO A 90 -11.96 32.30 9.73
CA PRO A 90 -11.34 33.38 8.99
C PRO A 90 -10.36 32.87 7.92
N ASP A 91 -10.26 33.59 6.81
CA ASP A 91 -9.35 33.31 5.68
C ASP A 91 -9.52 31.94 5.01
N ARG A 92 -10.57 31.19 5.34
CA ARG A 92 -10.93 29.95 4.64
C ARG A 92 -11.91 30.27 3.51
N PRO A 93 -11.54 30.00 2.24
CA PRO A 93 -12.48 30.15 1.14
C PRO A 93 -13.56 29.06 1.24
N ARG A 94 -14.66 29.26 0.52
CA ARG A 94 -15.56 28.15 0.19
C ARG A 94 -14.79 27.19 -0.72
N PHE A 95 -14.91 25.89 -0.46
CA PHE A 95 -14.27 24.87 -1.27
C PHE A 95 -15.25 24.39 -2.35
N TYR A 96 -14.78 24.29 -3.59
CA TYR A 96 -15.51 23.70 -4.71
C TYR A 96 -14.77 22.45 -5.16
N TYR A 97 -15.39 21.29 -4.98
CA TYR A 97 -14.87 20.00 -5.42
C TYR A 97 -15.56 19.59 -6.72
N VAL A 98 -14.76 19.08 -7.66
CA VAL A 98 -15.21 18.51 -8.93
C VAL A 98 -14.86 17.04 -8.92
N THR A 99 -15.81 16.17 -9.24
CA THR A 99 -15.58 14.72 -9.14
C THR A 99 -16.37 13.91 -10.16
N SER A 100 -15.82 12.74 -10.50
CA SER A 100 -16.57 11.66 -11.20
C SER A 100 -17.26 10.69 -10.24
N LEU A 101 -17.00 10.77 -8.94
CA LEU A 101 -17.62 9.88 -7.96
C LEU A 101 -19.14 10.11 -7.94
N PRO A 102 -19.96 9.04 -7.90
CA PRO A 102 -21.40 9.20 -7.79
C PRO A 102 -21.76 9.90 -6.47
N ILE A 103 -22.66 10.88 -6.57
CA ILE A 103 -23.15 11.65 -5.42
C ILE A 103 -24.66 11.44 -5.34
N VAL A 104 -25.18 11.26 -4.13
CA VAL A 104 -26.61 11.38 -3.83
C VAL A 104 -26.79 12.65 -2.99
N PRO A 105 -27.23 13.78 -3.59
CA PRO A 105 -27.26 15.09 -2.93
C PRO A 105 -28.01 15.12 -1.60
N GLU A 106 -29.04 14.29 -1.44
CA GLU A 106 -29.87 14.23 -0.23
C GLU A 106 -29.21 13.46 0.91
N LYS A 107 -28.12 12.73 0.64
CA LYS A 107 -27.43 11.92 1.64
C LYS A 107 -26.12 12.56 2.07
N SER A 108 -26.09 13.04 3.32
CA SER A 108 -24.90 13.62 3.96
C SER A 108 -23.64 12.76 3.77
N ASP A 109 -23.71 11.45 4.01
CA ASP A 109 -22.55 10.55 3.90
C ASP A 109 -21.96 10.52 2.47
N SER A 110 -22.81 10.62 1.44
CA SER A 110 -22.37 10.62 0.05
C SER A 110 -21.62 11.92 -0.29
N VAL A 111 -22.17 13.07 0.13
CA VAL A 111 -21.53 14.38 -0.06
C VAL A 111 -20.22 14.48 0.74
N ALA A 112 -20.23 14.01 1.99
CA ALA A 112 -19.08 14.02 2.87
C ALA A 112 -17.93 13.10 2.38
N ALA A 113 -18.26 12.00 1.70
CA ALA A 113 -17.27 11.07 1.17
C ALA A 113 -16.34 11.74 0.14
N VAL A 114 -16.85 12.62 -0.73
CA VAL A 114 -16.06 13.34 -1.73
C VAL A 114 -15.03 14.25 -1.07
N ARG A 115 -15.47 15.05 -0.09
CA ARG A 115 -14.57 15.94 0.66
C ARG A 115 -13.55 15.14 1.47
N ARG A 116 -13.97 14.05 2.11
CA ARG A 116 -13.07 13.14 2.85
C ARG A 116 -12.00 12.58 1.93
N TYR A 117 -12.39 12.06 0.76
CA TYR A 117 -11.46 11.57 -0.26
C TYR A 117 -10.42 12.64 -0.64
N TYR A 118 -10.85 13.87 -0.91
CA TYR A 118 -9.92 14.96 -1.22
C TYR A 118 -8.99 15.32 -0.05
N ARG A 119 -9.48 15.26 1.19
CA ARG A 119 -8.67 15.53 2.38
C ARG A 119 -7.64 14.42 2.62
N ASP A 120 -8.03 13.16 2.41
CA ASP A 120 -7.16 12.00 2.57
C ASP A 120 -6.00 11.99 1.57
N ARG A 121 -6.14 12.68 0.42
CA ARG A 121 -5.02 12.99 -0.49
C ARG A 121 -3.81 13.56 0.26
N TRP A 122 -4.01 14.45 1.24
CA TRP A 122 -2.90 15.04 2.00
C TRP A 122 -2.18 14.01 2.87
N SER A 123 -2.90 13.02 3.40
CA SER A 123 -2.31 11.89 4.13
C SER A 123 -1.48 11.03 3.18
N VAL A 124 -1.99 10.73 1.99
CA VAL A 124 -1.27 9.99 0.94
C VAL A 124 -0.04 10.78 0.46
N GLU A 125 -0.16 12.09 0.26
CA GLU A 125 0.94 12.95 -0.17
C GLU A 125 2.02 13.06 0.91
N ASN A 126 1.67 13.34 2.17
CA ASN A 126 2.67 13.41 3.22
C ASN A 126 3.33 12.08 3.48
N GLN A 127 2.56 10.98 3.48
CA GLN A 127 3.14 9.65 3.62
C GLN A 127 4.01 9.30 2.42
N GLY A 128 3.57 9.59 1.20
CA GLY A 128 4.30 9.35 -0.03
C GLY A 128 5.59 10.16 -0.12
N PHE A 129 5.54 11.47 0.12
CA PHE A 129 6.73 12.33 0.20
C PHE A 129 7.66 11.90 1.32
N TRP A 130 7.13 11.52 2.48
CA TRP A 130 7.95 11.00 3.57
C TRP A 130 8.63 9.69 3.17
N VAL A 131 7.94 8.74 2.54
CA VAL A 131 8.56 7.49 2.05
C VAL A 131 9.59 7.79 0.96
N LEU A 132 9.26 8.62 -0.03
CA LEU A 132 10.17 8.99 -1.12
C LEU A 132 11.43 9.70 -0.60
N THR A 133 11.31 10.60 0.35
CA THR A 133 12.47 11.32 0.93
C THR A 133 13.23 10.44 1.92
N LYS A 134 12.55 9.75 2.83
CA LYS A 134 13.21 9.03 3.94
C LYS A 134 13.68 7.62 3.59
N ARG A 135 12.89 6.88 2.79
CA ARG A 135 13.22 5.51 2.36
C ARG A 135 14.00 5.55 1.05
N TRP A 136 13.54 6.32 0.07
CA TRP A 136 14.13 6.36 -1.27
C TRP A 136 15.18 7.46 -1.46
N ASN A 137 15.43 8.28 -0.43
CA ASN A 137 16.44 9.35 -0.43
C ASN A 137 16.31 10.29 -1.64
N LEU A 138 15.08 10.55 -2.11
CA LEU A 138 14.82 11.34 -3.30
C LEU A 138 15.40 12.76 -3.20
N ASP A 139 15.55 13.27 -1.97
CA ASP A 139 16.11 14.57 -1.63
C ASP A 139 17.65 14.63 -1.65
N MET A 140 18.34 13.49 -1.72
CA MET A 140 19.79 13.49 -1.91
C MET A 140 20.16 13.75 -3.37
N LEU A 141 21.27 14.42 -3.63
CA LEU A 141 21.80 14.60 -4.98
C LEU A 141 22.54 13.33 -5.44
N ALA A 142 22.13 12.71 -6.55
CA ALA A 142 22.81 11.55 -7.15
C ALA A 142 23.60 11.87 -8.43
N GLY A 143 23.76 13.15 -8.75
CA GLY A 143 24.46 13.56 -9.95
C GLY A 143 24.53 15.08 -10.07
N ARG A 144 25.43 15.54 -10.95
CA ARG A 144 25.61 16.97 -11.26
C ARG A 144 24.94 17.39 -12.58
N ASN A 145 24.46 16.43 -13.37
CA ASN A 145 23.81 16.70 -14.65
C ASN A 145 22.29 16.42 -14.59
N TYR A 146 21.53 17.18 -15.37
CA TYR A 146 20.06 17.11 -15.37
C TYR A 146 19.53 15.72 -15.77
N ASN A 147 20.16 15.07 -16.74
CA ASN A 147 19.71 13.77 -17.23
C ASN A 147 19.85 12.66 -16.18
N ALA A 148 20.92 12.65 -15.38
CA ALA A 148 21.09 11.71 -14.29
C ALA A 148 20.08 11.97 -13.17
N ILE A 149 19.79 13.24 -12.86
CA ILE A 149 18.74 13.60 -11.89
C ILE A 149 17.38 13.07 -12.37
N ARG A 150 17.00 13.38 -13.62
CA ARG A 150 15.74 12.90 -14.22
C ARG A 150 15.65 11.37 -14.27
N ALA A 151 16.71 10.70 -14.69
CA ALA A 151 16.74 9.22 -14.75
C ALA A 151 16.52 8.61 -13.37
N ARG A 152 17.17 9.16 -12.33
CA ARG A 152 16.97 8.69 -10.96
C ARG A 152 15.56 8.95 -10.45
N LEU A 153 15.01 10.15 -10.67
CA LEU A 153 13.64 10.46 -10.25
C LEU A 153 12.66 9.45 -10.85
N ASN A 154 12.76 9.20 -12.16
CA ASN A 154 11.92 8.21 -12.84
C ASN A 154 12.10 6.81 -12.28
N PHE A 155 13.35 6.37 -12.08
CA PHE A 155 13.65 5.05 -11.54
C PHE A 155 13.08 4.86 -10.14
N VAL A 156 13.27 5.84 -9.25
CA VAL A 156 12.74 5.80 -7.88
C VAL A 156 11.21 5.79 -7.87
N LEU A 157 10.56 6.62 -8.70
CA LEU A 157 9.10 6.66 -8.78
C LEU A 157 8.52 5.33 -9.31
N GLN A 158 9.19 4.69 -10.28
CA GLN A 158 8.81 3.37 -10.76
C GLN A 158 8.92 2.31 -9.67
N LEU A 159 10.01 2.31 -8.90
CA LEU A 159 10.17 1.35 -7.81
C LEU A 159 9.21 1.59 -6.65
N TYR A 160 8.94 2.86 -6.31
CA TYR A 160 7.91 3.23 -5.33
C TYR A 160 6.53 2.75 -5.78
N ASN A 161 6.18 2.90 -7.06
CA ASN A 161 4.91 2.37 -7.59
C ASN A 161 4.87 0.84 -7.55
N ALA A 162 5.96 0.16 -7.94
CA ALA A 162 6.05 -1.29 -7.88
C ALA A 162 5.90 -1.82 -6.44
N GLU A 163 6.52 -1.14 -5.47
CA GLU A 163 6.35 -1.40 -4.04
C GLU A 163 4.88 -1.28 -3.63
N ASN A 164 4.20 -0.18 -3.95
CA ASN A 164 2.78 -0.02 -3.61
C ASN A 164 1.89 -1.09 -4.25
N CYS A 165 2.16 -1.48 -5.49
CA CYS A 165 1.47 -2.60 -6.14
C CYS A 165 1.67 -3.93 -5.39
N CYS A 166 2.88 -4.20 -4.90
CA CYS A 166 3.14 -5.38 -4.06
C CYS A 166 2.38 -5.32 -2.73
N VAL A 167 2.37 -4.15 -2.07
CA VAL A 167 1.63 -3.93 -0.82
C VAL A 167 0.14 -4.18 -0.99
N TRP A 168 -0.45 -3.65 -2.08
CA TRP A 168 -1.87 -3.86 -2.38
C TRP A 168 -2.22 -5.33 -2.64
N LYS A 169 -1.29 -6.10 -3.23
CA LYS A 169 -1.48 -7.54 -3.46
C LYS A 169 -1.26 -8.39 -2.20
N HIS A 170 -0.47 -7.91 -1.25
CA HIS A 170 -0.08 -8.66 -0.04
C HIS A 170 -0.22 -7.80 1.24
N PRO A 171 -1.47 -7.49 1.67
CA PRO A 171 -1.71 -6.63 2.83
C PRO A 171 -1.21 -7.27 4.14
N GLY A 172 -0.67 -6.45 5.06
CA GLY A 172 -0.29 -6.83 6.43
C GLY A 172 1.22 -6.80 6.74
N LEU A 173 2.06 -7.36 5.87
CA LEU A 173 3.52 -7.41 6.10
C LEU A 173 4.21 -6.05 5.93
N TYR A 174 3.59 -5.17 5.14
CA TYR A 174 4.08 -3.82 4.90
C TYR A 174 3.94 -2.91 6.12
N ASP A 175 2.92 -3.12 6.96
CA ASP A 175 2.63 -2.24 8.09
C ASP A 175 3.74 -2.33 9.16
N GLU A 176 4.26 -3.53 9.41
CA GLU A 176 5.40 -3.76 10.31
C GLU A 176 6.67 -3.03 9.82
N GLU A 177 6.94 -3.11 8.51
CA GLU A 177 8.10 -2.45 7.90
C GLU A 177 7.95 -0.92 7.88
N MET A 178 6.74 -0.41 7.62
CA MET A 178 6.44 1.02 7.71
C MET A 178 6.59 1.55 9.14
N HIS A 179 6.21 0.75 10.15
CA HIS A 179 6.45 1.09 11.54
C HIS A 179 7.95 1.16 11.87
N ARG A 180 8.76 0.22 11.36
CA ARG A 180 10.23 0.25 11.50
C ARG A 180 10.83 1.50 10.87
N LEU A 181 10.43 1.83 9.64
CA LEU A 181 10.94 3.00 8.92
C LEU A 181 10.56 4.32 9.59
N ARG A 182 9.36 4.42 10.20
CA ARG A 182 8.90 5.64 10.89
C ARG A 182 9.76 6.00 12.10
N ARG A 183 10.49 5.04 12.68
CA ARG A 183 11.39 5.23 13.83
C ARG A 183 12.74 4.56 13.55
N PRO A 184 13.60 5.16 12.70
CA PRO A 184 14.93 4.61 12.48
C PRO A 184 15.70 4.58 13.80
N ALA A 185 16.50 3.52 14.00
CA ALA A 185 17.32 3.39 15.20
C ALA A 185 18.31 4.56 15.29
N ALA A 186 18.64 4.98 16.51
CA ALA A 186 19.60 6.07 16.71
C ALA A 186 20.95 5.73 16.05
N GLY A 187 21.35 6.52 15.04
CA GLY A 187 22.57 6.29 14.25
C GLY A 187 22.35 5.84 12.80
N ASP A 188 21.14 5.39 12.47
CA ASP A 188 20.71 5.17 11.09
C ASP A 188 20.39 6.52 10.45
N ARG A 189 21.44 7.15 9.90
CA ARG A 189 21.28 8.35 9.10
C ARG A 189 20.48 8.03 7.84
N LEU A 190 19.35 8.71 7.72
CA LEU A 190 18.64 9.00 6.48
C LEU A 190 19.64 9.39 5.37
N GLY A 191 19.49 8.84 4.17
CA GLY A 191 20.43 9.11 3.07
C GLY A 191 21.46 8.02 2.77
N LYS A 192 21.55 6.90 3.50
CA LYS A 192 22.53 5.85 3.15
C LYS A 192 22.04 4.94 2.00
N PRO A 193 22.94 4.46 1.12
CA PRO A 193 22.59 3.47 0.10
C PRO A 193 21.90 2.26 0.75
N CYS A 194 20.69 1.93 0.29
CA CYS A 194 19.93 0.78 0.76
C CYS A 194 19.88 -0.31 -0.31
N VAL A 195 19.74 -1.55 0.14
CA VAL A 195 19.46 -2.73 -0.67
C VAL A 195 17.97 -3.00 -0.57
N MET A 196 17.29 -2.98 -1.72
CA MET A 196 15.89 -3.37 -1.83
C MET A 196 15.82 -4.86 -2.11
N LEU A 197 15.06 -5.59 -1.30
CA LEU A 197 14.82 -7.01 -1.51
C LEU A 197 13.38 -7.25 -1.92
N TYR A 198 13.22 -8.10 -2.94
CA TYR A 198 11.96 -8.62 -3.42
C TYR A 198 12.04 -10.13 -3.30
N THR A 199 11.09 -10.75 -2.59
CA THR A 199 11.04 -12.20 -2.44
C THR A 199 9.97 -12.81 -3.35
N PRO A 200 10.09 -14.10 -3.74
CA PRO A 200 9.10 -14.76 -4.59
C PRO A 200 7.69 -14.81 -3.98
N ASP A 201 7.57 -14.74 -2.65
CA ASP A 201 6.30 -14.65 -1.92
C ASP A 201 5.77 -13.21 -1.80
N GLY A 202 6.32 -12.28 -2.59
CA GLY A 202 5.79 -10.92 -2.74
C GLY A 202 6.17 -9.96 -1.62
N LYS A 203 7.16 -10.31 -0.78
CA LYS A 203 7.63 -9.43 0.30
C LYS A 203 8.63 -8.43 -0.23
N VAL A 204 8.54 -7.20 0.31
CA VAL A 204 9.45 -6.10 0.03
C VAL A 204 10.03 -5.56 1.32
N GLY A 205 11.33 -5.30 1.32
CA GLY A 205 12.01 -4.67 2.46
C GLY A 205 13.19 -3.82 2.00
N ALA A 206 13.48 -2.76 2.76
CA ALA A 206 14.61 -1.87 2.51
C ALA A 206 15.66 -2.07 3.61
N PHE A 207 16.84 -2.55 3.24
CA PHE A 207 17.88 -2.92 4.19
C PHE A 207 19.13 -2.07 3.99
N GLN A 208 19.80 -1.71 5.08
CA GLN A 208 21.18 -1.27 4.99
C GLN A 208 22.10 -2.45 4.66
N ALA A 209 23.26 -2.19 4.06
CA ALA A 209 24.18 -3.25 3.64
C ALA A 209 24.59 -4.20 4.79
N ASN A 210 24.76 -3.65 6.00
CA ASN A 210 25.04 -4.43 7.21
C ASN A 210 23.85 -5.27 7.69
N GLU A 211 22.63 -4.75 7.59
CA GLU A 211 21.40 -5.50 7.90
C GLU A 211 21.21 -6.65 6.92
N TYR A 212 21.41 -6.38 5.63
CA TYR A 212 21.34 -7.40 4.60
C TYR A 212 22.40 -8.48 4.77
N ALA A 213 23.64 -8.12 5.09
CA ALA A 213 24.70 -9.08 5.39
C ALA A 213 24.37 -9.97 6.59
N LYS A 214 23.76 -9.41 7.65
CA LYS A 214 23.26 -10.21 8.78
C LYS A 214 22.16 -11.16 8.36
N LEU A 215 21.24 -10.70 7.51
CA LEU A 215 20.12 -11.50 7.01
C LEU A 215 20.60 -12.68 6.16
N LEU A 216 21.58 -12.46 5.28
CA LEU A 216 22.28 -13.51 4.53
C LEU A 216 22.99 -14.50 5.46
N GLY A 217 23.68 -13.99 6.50
CA GLY A 217 24.34 -14.83 7.49
C GLY A 217 23.37 -15.72 8.27
N THR A 218 22.19 -15.20 8.64
CA THR A 218 21.13 -15.97 9.29
C THR A 218 20.55 -17.00 8.34
N ALA A 219 20.24 -16.62 7.09
CA ALA A 219 19.72 -17.54 6.09
C ALA A 219 20.68 -18.70 5.80
N ALA A 220 21.99 -18.42 5.69
CA ALA A 220 23.01 -19.43 5.52
C ALA A 220 23.09 -20.39 6.72
N LYS A 221 22.98 -19.88 7.95
CA LYS A 221 22.96 -20.71 9.17
C LYS A 221 21.73 -21.60 9.24
N GLU A 222 20.56 -21.07 8.92
CA GLU A 222 19.30 -21.83 8.92
C GLU A 222 19.29 -22.89 7.80
N MET A 223 19.81 -22.59 6.62
CA MET A 223 20.00 -23.58 5.55
C MET A 223 20.98 -24.69 5.96
N GLY A 224 22.12 -24.33 6.57
CA GLY A 224 23.08 -25.32 7.08
C GLY A 224 22.49 -26.21 8.18
N ARG A 225 21.66 -25.65 9.07
CA ARG A 225 20.92 -26.42 10.08
C ARG A 225 19.92 -27.37 9.44
N ALA A 226 19.15 -26.89 8.47
CA ALA A 226 18.16 -27.72 7.76
C ALA A 226 18.84 -28.89 7.02
N GLN A 227 19.99 -28.65 6.38
CA GLN A 227 20.80 -29.69 5.74
C GLN A 227 21.33 -30.70 6.76
N GLY A 228 21.92 -30.25 7.87
CA GLY A 228 22.42 -31.15 8.92
C GLY A 228 21.32 -32.00 9.56
N VAL A 229 20.11 -31.47 9.71
CA VAL A 229 18.94 -32.24 10.20
C VAL A 229 18.50 -33.29 9.17
N ALA A 230 18.52 -32.96 7.87
CA ALA A 230 18.18 -33.89 6.80
C ALA A 230 19.20 -35.03 6.70
N GLU A 231 20.50 -34.70 6.77
CA GLU A 231 21.60 -35.68 6.78
C GLU A 231 21.53 -36.61 8.00
N GLY A 232 21.31 -36.05 9.20
CA GLY A 232 21.15 -36.86 10.41
C GLY A 232 19.96 -37.82 10.36
N LYS A 233 18.83 -37.39 9.77
CA LYS A 233 17.67 -38.27 9.53
C LYS A 233 17.97 -39.37 8.50
N ALA A 234 18.70 -39.06 7.43
CA ALA A 234 19.10 -40.03 6.43
C ALA A 234 20.06 -41.08 7.01
N GLN A 235 21.01 -40.64 7.85
CA GLN A 235 21.97 -41.51 8.51
C GLN A 235 21.32 -42.42 9.56
N ALA A 236 20.42 -41.88 10.39
CA ALA A 236 19.64 -42.68 11.33
C ALA A 236 18.75 -43.73 10.63
N LYS A 237 18.19 -43.39 9.46
CA LYS A 237 17.43 -44.34 8.64
C LYS A 237 18.33 -45.46 8.09
N ALA A 238 19.50 -45.12 7.57
CA ALA A 238 20.47 -46.10 7.07
C ALA A 238 20.98 -47.03 8.18
N GLU A 239 21.23 -46.51 9.39
CA GLU A 239 21.61 -47.31 10.55
C GLU A 239 20.49 -48.25 11.01
N ALA A 240 19.24 -47.78 11.00
CA ALA A 240 18.07 -48.61 11.31
C ALA A 240 17.88 -49.74 10.28
N GLU A 241 18.00 -49.45 8.98
CA GLU A 241 17.93 -50.45 7.91
C GLU A 241 19.08 -51.48 8.01
N ALA A 242 20.29 -51.03 8.33
CA ALA A 242 21.43 -51.91 8.55
C ALA A 242 21.23 -52.84 9.75
N LYS A 243 20.65 -52.32 10.85
CA LYS A 243 20.33 -53.11 12.03
C LYS A 243 19.24 -54.15 11.75
N ILE A 244 18.15 -53.75 11.09
CA ILE A 244 17.08 -54.67 10.68
C ILE A 244 17.65 -55.78 9.79
N LYS A 245 18.50 -55.44 8.81
CA LYS A 245 19.12 -56.43 7.92
C LYS A 245 20.04 -57.40 8.67
N ALA A 246 20.77 -56.93 9.69
CA ALA A 246 21.62 -57.77 10.54
C ALA A 246 20.79 -58.72 11.42
N GLU A 247 19.70 -58.24 12.00
CA GLU A 247 18.77 -59.05 12.80
C GLU A 247 18.08 -60.10 11.93
N LEU A 248 17.57 -59.72 10.76
CA LEU A 248 16.94 -60.63 9.80
C LEU A 248 17.92 -61.73 9.36
N LYS A 249 19.15 -61.35 9.03
CA LYS A 249 20.23 -62.29 8.66
C LYS A 249 20.48 -63.29 9.79
N THR A 250 20.57 -62.83 11.03
CA THR A 250 20.79 -63.68 12.21
C THR A 250 19.63 -64.66 12.42
N SER A 251 18.39 -64.18 12.31
CA SER A 251 17.18 -65.01 12.44
C SER A 251 17.08 -66.07 11.34
N ILE A 252 17.42 -65.72 10.09
CA ILE A 252 17.45 -66.66 8.95
C ILE A 252 18.51 -67.74 9.18
N TYR A 253 19.73 -67.39 9.60
CA TYR A 253 20.77 -68.39 9.88
C TYR A 253 20.41 -69.32 11.03
N LYS A 254 19.76 -68.80 12.07
CA LYS A 254 19.28 -69.62 13.19
C LYS A 254 18.21 -70.61 12.73
N ALA A 255 17.20 -70.15 12.00
CA ALA A 255 16.11 -71.00 11.51
C ALA A 255 16.59 -72.07 10.49
N LEU A 256 17.58 -71.73 9.66
CA LEU A 256 18.25 -72.70 8.78
C LEU A 256 19.04 -73.76 9.58
N GLY A 257 19.71 -73.37 10.67
CA GLY A 257 20.40 -74.30 11.58
C GLY A 257 19.45 -75.24 12.33
N GLU A 258 18.18 -74.82 12.50
CA GLU A 258 17.09 -75.62 13.07
C GLU A 258 16.40 -76.53 12.02
N GLY A 259 16.85 -76.51 10.76
CA GLY A 259 16.37 -77.41 9.71
C GLY A 259 15.12 -76.94 8.95
N LYS A 260 14.68 -75.69 9.15
CA LYS A 260 13.57 -75.11 8.37
C LYS A 260 14.00 -74.84 6.92
N ASN A 261 13.11 -75.07 5.95
CA ASN A 261 13.36 -74.70 4.56
C ASN A 261 13.17 -73.18 4.38
N ILE A 262 13.94 -72.58 3.48
CA ILE A 262 13.86 -71.15 3.10
C ILE A 262 12.43 -70.70 2.81
N GLY A 263 11.62 -71.56 2.18
CA GLY A 263 10.21 -71.25 1.90
C GLY A 263 9.37 -71.00 3.14
N ASP A 264 9.61 -71.76 4.22
CA ASP A 264 8.87 -71.61 5.49
C ASP A 264 9.39 -70.42 6.29
N ILE A 265 10.70 -70.15 6.24
CA ILE A 265 11.34 -69.02 6.91
C ILE A 265 10.85 -67.68 6.35
N LEU A 266 10.65 -67.59 5.03
CA LEU A 266 10.18 -66.37 4.38
C LEU A 266 8.68 -66.11 4.60
N ASN A 267 7.88 -67.13 4.90
CA ASN A 267 6.45 -66.97 5.25
C ASN A 267 6.23 -66.54 6.71
N ASP A 268 7.21 -66.82 7.59
CA ASP A 268 7.18 -66.46 9.02
C ASP A 268 7.72 -65.03 9.29
N LEU A 269 8.33 -64.36 8.29
CA LEU A 269 8.94 -63.01 8.37
C LEU A 269 8.00 -61.92 7.83
#